data_AF-A0A516G9H4-F1
#
_entry.id   AF-A0A516G9H4-F1
#
_cell.length_a   1.000
_cell.length_b   1.000
_cell.length_c   1.000
_cell.angle_alpha   90.00
_cell.angle_beta   90.00
_cell.angle_gamma   90.00
#
_symmetry.space_group_name_H-M   'P 1'
#
loop_
_entity.id
_entity.type
_entity.pdbx_description
1 polymer ?
#
loop_
_entity_poly.entity_id
_entity_poly.type
_entity_poly.pdbx_seq_one_letter_code
_entity_poly.pdbx_strand_id
1 'polypeptide(L)'
;MNCWDHELGGQASVRAVAVCMHCGAGVCLEHASVRETERYRQNGVGSPSRLLPNSREISCAACAEASMNGSRTAVPGSRPHKIAAATAAR
;
A
#
# COMPACT_ATOMS: atom_id res chain seq x y z
N MET A 1 -3.07 8.44 -22.02
CA MET A 1 -2.10 8.67 -20.94
C MET A 1 -0.89 7.79 -21.22
N ASN A 2 0.32 8.32 -21.00
CA ASN A 2 1.58 7.62 -21.26
C ASN A 2 2.21 7.16 -19.94
N CYS A 3 3.12 6.21 -20.01
CA CYS A 3 3.88 5.73 -18.87
C CYS A 3 4.83 6.82 -18.39
N TRP A 4 4.65 7.24 -17.14
CA TRP A 4 5.45 8.26 -16.50
C TRP A 4 6.93 7.89 -16.45
N ASP A 5 7.27 6.65 -16.09
CA ASP A 5 8.66 6.24 -15.90
C ASP A 5 9.46 6.21 -17.22
N HIS A 6 8.82 5.85 -18.34
CA HIS A 6 9.46 5.94 -19.67
C HIS A 6 9.70 7.40 -20.08
N GLU A 7 8.72 8.27 -19.89
CA GLU A 7 8.83 9.70 -20.20
C GLU A 7 9.92 10.35 -19.33
N LEU A 8 9.97 10.03 -18.04
CA LEU A 8 10.97 10.53 -17.09
C LEU A 8 12.38 10.06 -17.45
N GLY A 9 12.52 8.81 -17.92
CA GLY A 9 13.79 8.23 -18.37
C GLY A 9 14.24 8.71 -19.75
N GLY A 10 13.47 9.58 -20.43
CA GLY A 10 13.76 10.01 -21.80
C GLY A 10 13.65 8.88 -22.84
N GLN A 11 12.93 7.81 -22.50
CA GLN A 11 12.68 6.68 -23.38
C GLN A 11 11.49 6.95 -24.31
N ALA A 12 11.29 6.07 -25.29
CA ALA A 12 10.12 6.15 -26.15
C ALA A 12 8.82 6.08 -25.32
N SER A 13 7.87 6.94 -25.65
CA SER A 13 6.58 7.00 -24.96
C SER A 13 5.81 5.69 -25.13
N VAL A 14 5.52 5.01 -24.01
CA VAL A 14 4.72 3.79 -23.96
C VAL A 14 3.33 4.10 -23.41
N ARG A 15 2.28 3.49 -23.97
CA ARG A 15 0.92 3.67 -23.49
C ARG A 15 0.75 3.14 -22.07
N ALA A 16 0.20 3.96 -21.17
CA ALA A 16 -0.20 3.51 -19.84
C ALA A 16 -1.45 2.63 -19.92
N VAL A 17 -1.45 1.54 -19.14
CA VAL A 17 -2.57 0.61 -19.00
C VAL A 17 -3.25 0.70 -17.64
N ALA A 18 -2.60 1.35 -16.67
CA ALA A 18 -3.12 1.57 -15.33
C ALA A 18 -2.64 2.91 -14.77
N VAL A 19 -3.23 3.29 -13.63
CA VAL A 19 -2.87 4.49 -12.86
C VAL A 19 -2.41 4.03 -11.48
N CYS A 20 -1.26 4.53 -11.02
CA CYS A 20 -0.76 4.29 -9.68
C CYS A 20 -1.74 4.85 -8.65
N MET A 21 -2.20 4.00 -7.73
CA MET A 21 -3.18 4.41 -6.72
C MET A 21 -2.60 5.33 -5.63
N HIS A 22 -1.27 5.45 -5.53
CA HIS A 22 -0.61 6.27 -4.53
C HIS A 22 -0.32 7.69 -5.02
N CYS A 23 0.20 7.84 -6.24
CA CYS A 23 0.63 9.14 -6.77
C CYS A 23 -0.11 9.59 -8.04
N GLY A 24 -0.96 8.74 -8.63
CA GLY A 24 -1.72 9.07 -9.84
C GLY A 24 -0.94 8.99 -11.16
N ALA A 25 0.32 8.55 -11.15
CA ALA A 25 1.12 8.38 -12.36
C ALA A 25 0.54 7.29 -13.27
N GLY A 26 0.54 7.52 -14.59
CA GLY A 26 0.23 6.49 -15.58
C GLY A 26 1.38 5.49 -15.71
N VAL A 27 1.09 4.19 -15.71
CA VAL A 27 2.11 3.12 -15.78
C VAL A 27 1.78 2.09 -16.86
N CYS A 28 2.82 1.63 -17.57
CA CYS A 28 2.73 0.49 -18.48
C CYS A 28 2.86 -0.84 -17.71
N LEU A 29 2.70 -1.98 -18.40
CA LEU A 29 2.82 -3.30 -17.77
C LEU A 29 4.20 -3.58 -17.14
N GLU A 30 5.25 -2.98 -17.70
CA GLU A 30 6.62 -3.16 -17.21
C GLU A 30 6.86 -2.40 -15.90
N HIS A 31 6.33 -1.17 -15.81
CA HIS A 31 6.51 -0.31 -14.63
C HIS A 31 5.38 -0.41 -13.60
N ALA A 32 4.37 -1.23 -13.87
CA ALA A 32 3.27 -1.50 -12.95
C ALA A 32 3.64 -2.62 -11.97
N SER A 33 3.60 -2.31 -10.68
CA SER A 33 3.65 -3.30 -9.61
C SER A 33 2.22 -3.62 -9.15
N VAL A 34 1.88 -4.90 -9.08
CA VAL A 34 0.57 -5.37 -8.59
C VAL A 34 0.76 -6.06 -7.26
N ARG A 35 0.04 -5.60 -6.24
CA ARG A 35 0.01 -6.21 -4.91
C ARG A 35 -1.39 -6.65 -4.56
N GLU A 36 -1.50 -7.81 -3.93
CA GLU A 36 -2.74 -8.21 -3.28
C GLU A 36 -2.78 -7.69 -1.84
N THR A 37 -3.87 -7.01 -1.52
CA THR A 37 -4.11 -6.45 -0.19
C THR A 37 -5.35 -7.11 0.40
N GLU A 38 -5.18 -7.71 1.58
CA GLU A 38 -6.29 -8.24 2.36
C GLU A 38 -7.16 -7.08 2.84
N ARG A 39 -8.46 -7.21 2.64
CA ARG A 39 -9.43 -6.24 3.15
C ARG A 39 -10.23 -6.90 4.27
N TYR A 40 -10.50 -6.13 5.31
CA TYR A 40 -11.35 -6.55 6.41
C TYR A 40 -12.53 -5.60 6.51
N ARG A 41 -13.72 -6.17 6.66
CA ARG A 41 -14.91 -5.43 7.03
C ARG A 41 -14.96 -5.33 8.55
N GLN A 42 -14.99 -4.11 9.07
CA GLN A 42 -15.30 -3.88 10.48
C GLN A 42 -16.77 -4.21 10.71
N ASN A 43 -17.04 -5.14 11.63
CA ASN A 43 -18.40 -5.49 12.03
C ASN A 43 -18.76 -4.63 13.24
N GLY A 44 -20.01 -4.14 13.32
CA GLY A 44 -20.45 -3.28 14.42
C GLY A 44 -20.34 -3.97 15.80
N VAL A 45 -20.49 -5.30 15.82
CA VAL A 45 -20.21 -6.17 16.96
C VAL A 45 -19.53 -7.46 16.45
N GLY A 46 -18.62 -8.03 17.24
CA GLY A 46 -17.87 -9.25 16.89
C GLY A 46 -16.54 -8.98 16.17
N SER A 47 -15.83 -10.06 15.79
CA SER A 47 -14.54 -9.96 15.10
C SER A 47 -14.69 -9.46 13.66
N PRO A 48 -13.74 -8.67 13.14
CA PRO A 48 -13.74 -8.25 11.74
C PRO A 48 -13.74 -9.44 10.79
N SER A 49 -14.53 -9.35 9.72
CA SER A 49 -14.58 -10.40 8.70
C SER A 49 -13.63 -10.07 7.56
N ARG A 50 -12.82 -11.05 7.15
CA ARG A 50 -12.01 -10.94 5.93
C ARG A 50 -12.92 -10.87 4.70
N LEU A 51 -12.66 -9.92 3.81
CA LEU A 51 -13.30 -9.81 2.51
C LEU A 51 -12.50 -10.59 1.48
N LEU A 52 -13.19 -11.45 0.74
CA LEU A 52 -12.64 -12.24 -0.37
C LEU A 52 -13.39 -11.87 -1.67
N PRO A 53 -12.69 -11.83 -2.83
CA PRO A 53 -11.25 -12.01 -2.99
C PRO A 53 -10.44 -10.81 -2.46
N ASN A 54 -9.12 -10.98 -2.31
CA ASN A 54 -8.23 -9.88 -1.96
C ASN A 54 -8.36 -8.74 -3.00
N SER A 55 -8.24 -7.49 -2.57
CA SER A 55 -8.20 -6.37 -3.51
C SER A 55 -6.84 -6.33 -4.18
N ARG A 56 -6.82 -6.04 -5.49
CA ARG A 56 -5.58 -5.76 -6.23
C ARG A 56 -5.29 -4.26 -6.20
N GLU A 57 -4.06 -3.94 -5.89
CA GLU A 57 -3.54 -2.59 -5.78
C GLU A 57 -2.41 -2.44 -6.81
N ILE A 58 -2.51 -1.42 -7.67
CA ILE A 58 -1.52 -1.16 -8.73
C ILE A 58 -0.76 0.11 -8.36
N SER A 59 0.58 0.03 -8.35
CA SER A 59 1.49 1.13 -8.05
C SER A 59 2.59 1.25 -9.10
N CYS A 60 3.20 2.43 -9.24
CA CYS A 60 4.44 2.59 -10.00
C CYS A 60 5.62 2.00 -9.21
N ALA A 61 6.72 1.71 -9.91
CA ALA A 61 7.93 1.14 -9.32
C ALA A 61 8.42 1.92 -8.10
N ALA A 62 8.51 3.26 -8.20
CA ALA A 62 8.96 4.11 -7.10
C ALA A 62 8.06 4.01 -5.85
N CYS A 63 6.73 4.03 -6.00
CA CYS A 63 5.81 3.88 -4.87
C CYS A 63 5.80 2.44 -4.32
N ALA A 64 6.03 1.44 -5.17
CA ALA A 64 6.17 0.05 -4.74
C ALA A 64 7.42 -0.11 -3.87
N GLU A 65 8.56 0.41 -4.30
CA GLU A 65 9.81 0.41 -3.54
C GLU A 65 9.67 1.15 -2.21
N ALA A 66 9.09 2.34 -2.23
CA ALA A 66 8.81 3.11 -1.01
C ALA A 66 7.91 2.33 -0.03
N SER A 67 6.94 1.58 -0.53
CA SER A 67 6.04 0.76 0.30
C SER A 67 6.68 -0.52 0.83
N MET A 68 7.75 -1.00 0.19
CA MET A 68 8.56 -2.12 0.70
C MET A 68 9.52 -1.65 1.79
N ASN A 69 10.10 -0.45 1.63
CA ASN A 69 11.03 0.14 2.58
C ASN A 69 10.33 0.81 3.78
N GLY A 70 9.10 1.26 3.59
CA GLY A 70 8.20 1.65 4.66
C GLY A 70 7.62 0.40 5.33
N SER A 71 8.37 -0.16 6.29
CA SER A 71 7.77 -1.06 7.28
C SER A 71 6.52 -0.37 7.84
N ARG A 72 5.36 -0.97 7.55
CA ARG A 72 4.02 -0.57 7.97
C ARG A 72 4.03 0.17 9.32
N THR A 73 3.99 1.49 9.29
CA THR A 73 3.49 2.25 10.43
C THR A 73 2.04 1.84 10.58
N ALA A 74 1.73 1.36 11.78
CA ALA A 74 0.42 0.91 12.19
C ALA A 74 -0.69 1.90 11.79
N VAL A 75 -1.85 1.31 11.50
CA VAL A 75 -3.15 1.96 11.31
C VAL A 75 -3.33 3.17 12.25
N PRO A 76 -3.76 4.34 11.76
CA PRO A 76 -4.12 5.45 12.63
C PRO A 76 -5.33 5.03 13.47
N GLY A 77 -5.09 4.65 14.73
CA GLY A 77 -6.11 4.16 15.66
C GLY A 77 -5.66 3.10 16.66
N SER A 78 -4.54 2.39 16.43
CA SER A 78 -4.01 1.45 17.44
C SER A 78 -3.24 2.23 18.52
N ARG A 79 -3.92 2.56 19.63
CA ARG A 79 -3.24 3.02 20.83
C ARG A 79 -2.25 1.94 21.27
N PRO A 80 -0.95 2.24 21.49
CA PRO A 80 -0.06 1.29 22.11
C PRO A 80 -0.54 1.10 23.56
N HIS A 81 -0.99 -0.11 23.91
CA HIS A 81 -1.12 -0.50 25.32
C HIS A 81 0.29 -0.49 25.91
N LYS A 82 0.68 0.64 26.53
CA LYS A 82 1.77 0.65 27.49
C LYS A 82 1.31 -0.19 28.68
N ILE A 83 1.76 -1.45 28.76
CA ILE A 83 1.73 -2.17 30.02
C ILE A 83 2.72 -1.43 30.91
N ALA A 84 2.19 -0.65 31.86
CA ALA A 84 2.99 -0.04 32.90
C ALA A 84 3.61 -1.18 33.72
N ALA A 85 4.93 -1.32 33.67
CA ALA A 85 5.65 -2.11 34.66
C ALA A 85 5.44 -1.44 36.02
N ALA A 86 4.60 -2.07 36.86
CA ALA A 86 4.39 -1.64 38.22
C ALA A 86 5.71 -1.80 38.99
N THR A 87 6.15 -0.70 39.58
CA THR A 87 7.22 -0.61 40.56
C THR A 87 6.98 -1.60 41.70
N ALA A 88 7.98 -2.41 42.05
CA ALA A 88 8.06 -3.06 43.35
C ALA A 88 9.39 -2.65 44.00
N ALA A 89 9.29 -1.71 44.92
CA ALA A 89 10.35 -1.37 45.86
C ALA A 89 10.60 -2.53 46.83
N ARG A 90 11.88 -2.75 47.16
CA ARG A 90 12.33 -3.22 48.47
C ARG A 90 13.67 -2.58 48.77
#